data_AF-A0A1I5MKR6-F1
#
_entry.id   AF-A0A1I5MKR6-F1
#
_cell.length_a   1.000
_cell.length_b   1.000
_cell.length_c   1.000
_cell.angle_alpha   90.00
_cell.angle_beta   90.00
_cell.angle_gamma   90.00
#
_symmetry.space_group_name_H-M   'P 1'
#
loop_
_entity.id
_entity.type
_entity.pdbx_description
1 polymer ?
#
loop_
_entity_poly.entity_id
_entity_poly.type
_entity_poly.pdbx_seq_one_letter_code
_entity_poly.pdbx_strand_id
1 'polypeptide(L)'
;MKNATLIATPALLLAFAATAVQAQDATAVDADGDGQYTYEEVIAVYPDVTEETYMTMDANGDGTVDAEEWATAEADGMLPSEEDAG
;
A
#
# COMPACT_ATOMS: atom_id res chain seq x y z
N MET A 1 -32.01 -24.86 37.71
CA MET A 1 -32.29 -25.05 36.27
C MET A 1 -31.01 -24.70 35.52
N LYS A 2 -30.63 -25.53 34.54
CA LYS A 2 -29.32 -25.58 33.89
C LYS A 2 -29.37 -24.85 32.55
N ASN A 3 -28.56 -23.80 32.35
CA ASN A 3 -28.10 -23.20 31.08
C ASN A 3 -27.65 -21.74 31.38
N ALA A 4 -26.54 -21.21 30.87
CA ALA A 4 -26.16 -21.22 29.47
C ALA A 4 -24.65 -21.04 29.25
N THR A 5 -24.15 -21.80 28.28
CA THR A 5 -22.85 -21.72 27.61
C THR A 5 -22.63 -20.32 27.03
N LEU A 6 -21.53 -19.67 27.41
CA LEU A 6 -21.08 -18.41 26.81
C LEU A 6 -19.93 -18.76 25.84
N ILE A 7 -20.28 -18.98 24.57
CA ILE A 7 -19.31 -19.21 23.50
C ILE A 7 -18.67 -17.85 23.19
N ALA A 8 -17.37 -17.75 23.43
CA ALA A 8 -16.55 -16.65 22.97
C ALA A 8 -16.36 -16.77 21.46
N THR A 9 -17.09 -15.97 20.69
CA THR A 9 -16.80 -15.72 19.28
C THR A 9 -16.11 -14.36 19.22
N PRO A 10 -14.78 -14.27 18.98
CA PRO A 10 -14.21 -13.00 18.59
C PRO A 10 -14.78 -12.65 17.22
N ALA A 11 -15.59 -11.58 17.20
CA ALA A 11 -16.04 -10.94 15.98
C ALA A 11 -14.83 -10.35 15.26
N LEU A 12 -14.30 -11.06 14.28
CA LEU A 12 -13.38 -10.47 13.31
C LEU A 12 -14.22 -9.98 12.13
N LEU A 13 -14.78 -8.78 12.28
CA LEU A 13 -15.36 -8.02 11.18
C LEU A 13 -14.21 -7.44 10.35
N LEU A 14 -13.70 -8.19 9.38
CA LEU A 14 -12.94 -7.61 8.27
C LEU A 14 -13.94 -7.16 7.21
N ALA A 15 -14.59 -6.03 7.48
CA ALA A 15 -15.26 -5.25 6.45
C ALA A 15 -14.26 -4.25 5.89
N PHE A 16 -13.32 -4.72 5.08
CA PHE A 16 -12.53 -3.82 4.24
C PHE A 16 -13.29 -3.65 2.93
N ALA A 17 -14.12 -2.61 2.89
CA ALA A 17 -14.66 -2.12 1.64
C ALA A 17 -13.51 -1.42 0.91
N ALA A 18 -12.71 -2.19 0.18
CA ALA A 18 -11.70 -1.65 -0.70
C ALA A 18 -12.42 -0.92 -1.85
N THR A 19 -12.58 0.39 -1.71
CA THR A 19 -12.80 1.26 -2.85
C THR A 19 -11.49 1.31 -3.62
N ALA A 20 -11.28 0.31 -4.47
CA ALA A 20 -10.25 0.31 -5.49
C ALA A 20 -10.62 1.42 -6.49
N VAL A 21 -10.16 2.62 -6.24
CA VAL A 21 -10.16 3.68 -7.23
C VAL A 21 -8.78 4.30 -7.20
N GLN A 22 -8.12 4.21 -8.36
CA GLN A 22 -6.92 4.95 -8.76
C GLN A 22 -5.59 4.41 -8.21
N ALA A 23 -5.12 3.35 -8.86
CA ALA A 23 -3.70 2.99 -8.94
C ALA A 23 -3.42 2.55 -10.40
N GLN A 24 -3.58 3.49 -11.34
CA GLN A 24 -3.32 3.19 -12.77
C GLN A 24 -1.82 3.24 -13.10
N ASP A 25 -1.00 3.91 -12.30
CA ASP A 25 0.47 3.94 -12.47
C ASP A 25 1.20 2.87 -11.67
N ALA A 26 0.61 2.44 -10.56
CA ALA A 26 1.20 1.43 -9.70
C ALA A 26 1.35 0.06 -10.41
N THR A 27 0.50 -0.22 -11.40
CA THR A 27 0.57 -1.45 -12.19
C THR A 27 1.79 -1.55 -13.11
N ALA A 28 2.52 -0.46 -13.37
CA ALA A 28 3.79 -0.52 -14.10
C ALA A 28 4.99 -0.80 -13.18
N VAL A 29 4.84 -0.54 -11.87
CA VAL A 29 5.88 -0.71 -10.86
C VAL A 29 5.89 -2.15 -10.35
N ASP A 30 4.71 -2.70 -10.04
CA ASP A 30 4.53 -4.10 -9.60
C ASP A 30 4.83 -5.08 -10.75
N ALA A 31 6.09 -5.51 -10.84
CA ALA A 31 6.59 -6.30 -11.95
C ALA A 31 6.26 -7.79 -11.80
N ASP A 32 6.15 -8.27 -10.56
CA ASP A 32 5.84 -9.66 -10.24
C ASP A 32 4.35 -9.92 -9.97
N GLY A 33 3.56 -8.86 -9.77
CA GLY A 33 2.11 -8.90 -9.64
C GLY A 33 1.64 -9.31 -8.26
N ASP A 34 2.46 -9.13 -7.22
CA ASP A 34 2.15 -9.56 -5.86
C ASP A 34 1.35 -8.52 -5.05
N GLY A 35 1.20 -7.30 -5.59
CA GLY A 35 0.46 -6.19 -4.98
C GLY A 35 1.25 -5.37 -3.98
N GLN A 36 2.57 -5.57 -3.90
CA GLN A 36 3.54 -4.82 -3.12
C GLN A 36 4.62 -4.28 -4.07
N TYR A 37 5.32 -3.23 -3.65
CA TYR A 37 6.39 -2.61 -4.42
C TYR A 37 7.68 -2.70 -3.64
N THR A 38 8.64 -3.47 -4.14
CA THR A 38 9.99 -3.50 -3.58
C THR A 38 10.78 -2.26 -4.00
N TYR A 39 11.80 -1.89 -3.23
CA TYR A 39 12.67 -0.75 -3.59
C TYR A 39 13.25 -0.87 -5.01
N GLU A 40 13.61 -2.10 -5.42
CA GLU A 40 14.18 -2.39 -6.74
C GLU A 40 13.18 -2.13 -7.88
N GLU A 41 11.90 -2.44 -7.66
CA GLU A 41 10.80 -2.17 -8.59
C GLU A 41 10.49 -0.68 -8.66
N VAL A 42 10.45 0.00 -7.51
CA VAL A 42 10.20 1.44 -7.45
C VAL A 42 11.28 2.21 -8.21
N ILE A 43 12.56 1.95 -7.97
CA ILE A 43 13.65 2.66 -8.67
C ILE A 43 13.77 2.28 -10.17
N ALA A 44 13.18 1.16 -10.59
CA ALA A 44 13.14 0.79 -11.99
C ALA A 44 12.21 1.71 -12.81
N VAL A 45 11.15 2.22 -12.18
CA VAL A 45 10.20 3.18 -12.79
C VAL A 45 10.51 4.61 -12.40
N TYR A 46 10.86 4.84 -11.14
CA TYR A 46 11.14 6.14 -10.53
C TYR A 46 12.59 6.20 -10.02
N PRO A 47 13.58 6.36 -10.92
CA PRO A 47 15.00 6.38 -10.54
C PRO A 47 15.40 7.56 -9.65
N ASP A 48 14.54 8.57 -9.53
CA ASP A 48 14.73 9.73 -8.66
C ASP A 48 14.27 9.47 -7.21
N VAL A 49 13.55 8.36 -6.96
CA VAL A 49 13.18 7.95 -5.60
C VAL A 49 14.44 7.48 -4.86
N THR A 50 14.72 8.14 -3.74
CA THR A 50 15.82 7.76 -2.84
C THR A 50 15.35 6.73 -1.84
N GLU A 51 16.30 5.99 -1.25
CA GLU A 51 16.02 5.05 -0.15
C GLU A 51 15.34 5.75 1.05
N GLU A 52 15.67 7.02 1.33
CA GLU A 52 14.99 7.82 2.36
C GLU A 52 13.52 8.08 2.03
N THR A 53 13.24 8.38 0.76
CA THR A 53 11.86 8.57 0.28
C THR A 53 11.09 7.26 0.39
N TYR A 54 11.69 6.16 -0.08
CA TYR A 54 11.11 4.82 0.02
C TYR A 54 10.83 4.41 1.47
N MET A 55 11.78 4.62 2.39
CA MET A 55 11.57 4.35 3.82
C MET A 55 10.49 5.23 4.45
N THR A 56 10.20 6.38 3.87
CA THR A 56 9.09 7.22 4.32
C THR A 56 7.75 6.73 3.75
N MET A 57 7.77 6.06 2.59
CA MET A 57 6.61 5.39 2.00
C MET A 57 6.30 4.07 2.73
N ASP A 58 7.30 3.26 3.05
CA ASP A 58 7.23 2.04 3.88
C ASP A 58 7.00 2.43 5.35
N ALA A 59 5.79 2.90 5.63
CA ALA A 59 5.38 3.39 6.93
C ALA A 59 5.28 2.27 7.97
N ASN A 60 4.99 1.06 7.51
CA ASN A 60 4.87 -0.13 8.34
C ASN A 60 6.24 -0.77 8.67
N GLY A 61 7.28 -0.49 7.88
CA GLY A 61 8.66 -0.94 8.05
C GLY A 61 8.88 -2.42 7.71
N ASP A 62 8.09 -2.99 6.82
CA ASP A 62 8.17 -4.40 6.41
C ASP A 62 9.16 -4.64 5.26
N GLY A 63 9.69 -3.56 4.67
CA GLY A 63 10.65 -3.59 3.58
C GLY A 63 10.01 -3.52 2.20
N THR A 64 8.68 -3.45 2.11
CA THR A 64 7.89 -3.29 0.89
C THR A 64 6.91 -2.13 1.06
N VAL A 65 6.50 -1.51 -0.05
CA VAL A 65 5.41 -0.53 -0.04
C VAL A 65 4.17 -1.23 -0.56
N ASP A 66 3.09 -1.28 0.21
CA ASP A 66 1.82 -1.81 -0.29
C ASP A 66 1.00 -0.76 -1.06
N ALA A 67 -0.12 -1.18 -1.67
CA ALA A 67 -0.97 -0.26 -2.43
C ALA A 67 -1.58 0.88 -1.59
N GLU A 68 -1.78 0.70 -0.29
CA GLU A 68 -2.31 1.72 0.61
C GLU A 68 -1.22 2.73 1.00
N GLU A 69 0.00 2.24 1.25
CA GLU A 69 1.19 3.07 1.46
C GLU A 69 1.55 3.87 0.20
N TRP A 70 1.46 3.25 -0.98
CA TRP A 70 1.65 3.93 -2.27
C TRP A 70 0.65 5.08 -2.46
N ALA A 71 -0.65 4.81 -2.25
CA ALA A 71 -1.69 5.83 -2.37
C ALA A 71 -1.48 6.97 -1.37
N THR A 72 -0.97 6.67 -0.17
CA THR A 72 -0.62 7.67 0.83
C THR A 72 0.55 8.53 0.37
N ALA A 73 1.60 7.91 -0.18
CA ALA A 73 2.75 8.62 -0.74
C ALA A 73 2.38 9.52 -1.93
N GLU A 74 1.47 9.07 -2.79
CA GLU A 74 0.92 9.87 -3.88
C GLU A 74 0.12 11.07 -3.34
N ALA A 75 -0.74 10.84 -2.33
CA ALA A 75 -1.52 11.89 -1.69
C ALA A 75 -0.65 12.93 -0.95
N ASP A 76 0.49 12.51 -0.40
CA ASP A 76 1.46 13.37 0.26
C ASP A 76 2.41 14.07 -0.74
N GLY A 77 2.27 13.80 -2.05
CA GLY A 77 3.11 14.38 -3.11
C GLY A 77 4.56 13.91 -3.06
N MET A 78 4.80 12.75 -2.46
CA MET A 78 6.12 12.13 -2.34
C MET A 78 6.53 11.42 -3.62
N LEU A 79 5.53 10.94 -4.37
CA LEU A 79 5.72 10.39 -5.70
C LEU A 79 5.52 11.50 -6.75
N PRO A 80 6.32 11.50 -7.82
CA PRO A 80 6.06 12.39 -8.94
C PRO A 80 4.74 11.97 -9.59
N SER A 81 3.65 12.65 -9.23
CA SER A 81 2.37 12.54 -9.92
C SER A 81 2.51 13.18 -11.32
N GLU A 82 1.80 12.61 -12.31
CA GLU A 82 1.75 13.19 -13.67
C GLU A 82 1.24 14.65 -13.70
N GLU A 83 0.77 15.21 -12.57
CA GLU A 83 0.28 16.59 -12.47
C GLU A 83 1.39 17.66 -12.64
N ASP A 84 2.67 17.32 -12.41
CA ASP A 84 3.80 18.21 -12.67
C ASP A 84 4.43 17.99 -14.07
N ALA A 85 3.83 17.10 -14.87
CA ALA A 85 4.23 16.81 -16.25
C ALA A 85 3.20 17.30 -17.28
N GLY A 86 2.60 18.50 -17.11
CA GLY A 86 1.85 19.15 -18.21
C GLY A 86 0.86 20.24 -17.86
#